data_AF-A0A413UT66-F1
#
_entry.id   AF-A0A413UT66-F1
#
_cell.length_a   1.000
_cell.length_b   1.000
_cell.length_c   1.000
_cell.angle_alpha   90.00
_cell.angle_beta   90.00
_cell.angle_gamma   90.00
#
_symmetry.space_group_name_H-M   'P 1'
#
loop_
_entity.id
_entity.type
_entity.pdbx_description
1 polymer ?
#
loop_
_entity_poly.entity_id
_entity_poly.type
_entity_poly.pdbx_seq_one_letter_code
_entity_poly.pdbx_strand_id
1 'polypeptide(L)'
;MKAKTYIAYLRQSTVKQEISGLGVEAQREIIQNHLKDKKPIAEYIETESGRKSNRPKLIEALGECRKTGSTLIVAKLDRLSRNVAFTSKLLESDVEIVFCDFPQANKLVLHIISSIAEYEAGLISQRTRQSLQAKKARGCRLGKSENLTNNLERAIGESVKTNKYKADNNPNNMRAIAMLHSLLMQGKSLSEMTVILNRQGFVTSKGCRFRITQVKRLIVRAGLELPQKT
;
A
#
# COMPACT_ATOMS: atom_id res chain seq x y z
N MET A 1 37.62 13.13 -15.93
CA MET A 1 36.68 12.27 -15.15
C MET A 1 35.35 12.99 -15.04
N LYS A 2 34.23 12.40 -15.48
CA LYS A 2 32.89 12.99 -15.27
C LYS A 2 32.63 13.13 -13.76
N ALA A 3 32.12 14.28 -13.34
CA ALA A 3 31.71 14.48 -11.95
C ALA A 3 30.59 13.50 -11.60
N LYS A 4 30.77 12.72 -10.53
CA LYS A 4 29.77 11.76 -10.03
C LYS A 4 28.54 12.55 -9.56
N THR A 5 27.38 12.24 -10.13
CA THR A 5 26.08 12.87 -9.81
C THR A 5 25.26 11.94 -8.94
N TYR A 6 24.40 12.50 -8.09
CA TYR A 6 23.67 11.74 -7.05
C TYR A 6 22.17 12.02 -7.11
N ILE A 7 21.34 10.99 -6.90
CA ILE A 7 19.90 11.14 -6.70
C ILE A 7 19.58 10.71 -5.28
N ALA A 8 18.96 11.58 -4.49
CA ALA A 8 18.64 11.29 -3.11
C ALA A 8 17.29 10.58 -2.97
N TYR A 9 17.25 9.53 -2.16
CA TYR A 9 16.02 8.87 -1.77
C TYR A 9 15.77 9.02 -0.27
N LEU A 10 14.61 9.56 0.06
CA LEU A 10 14.18 9.91 1.40
C LEU A 10 12.88 9.17 1.72
N ARG A 11 12.68 8.79 2.98
CA ARG A 11 11.46 8.09 3.40
C ARG A 11 10.84 8.72 4.63
N GLN A 12 9.53 8.97 4.58
CA GLN A 12 8.73 9.47 5.69
C GLN A 12 7.58 8.50 6.04
N SER A 13 7.20 8.48 7.33
CA SER A 13 6.03 7.73 7.78
C SER A 13 4.78 8.62 7.72
N THR A 14 3.61 8.03 7.43
CA THR A 14 2.34 8.75 7.18
C THR A 14 2.05 9.94 8.11
N VAL A 15 1.75 11.09 7.48
CA VAL A 15 0.91 12.26 7.83
C VAL A 15 0.97 12.82 9.26
N LYS A 16 0.97 12.01 10.33
CA LYS A 16 1.16 12.50 11.71
C LYS A 16 2.55 13.09 11.97
N GLN A 17 3.50 12.93 11.05
CA GLN A 17 4.83 13.56 11.10
C GLN A 17 5.01 14.70 10.10
N GLU A 18 4.00 15.06 9.28
CA GLU A 18 4.07 16.28 8.44
C GLU A 18 4.26 17.54 9.31
N ILE A 19 3.81 17.48 10.56
CA ILE A 19 3.86 18.63 11.49
C ILE A 19 5.26 18.85 12.07
N SER A 20 6.15 17.85 12.06
CA SER A 20 7.48 18.01 12.66
C SER A 20 8.59 18.31 11.66
N GLY A 21 8.55 17.78 10.44
CA GLY A 21 9.70 17.96 9.52
C GLY A 21 11.03 17.57 10.19
N LEU A 22 11.04 16.52 11.02
CA LEU A 22 12.26 16.10 11.72
C LEU A 22 12.86 14.84 11.08
N GLY A 23 12.02 14.04 10.41
CA GLY A 23 12.45 12.77 9.83
C GLY A 23 13.18 12.93 8.50
N VAL A 24 12.66 13.77 7.59
CA VAL A 24 13.20 13.96 6.24
C VAL A 24 14.39 14.92 6.28
N GLU A 25 14.30 15.94 7.11
CA GLU A 25 15.28 16.99 7.31
C GLU A 25 16.57 16.41 7.91
N ALA A 26 16.46 15.56 8.93
CA ALA A 26 17.60 14.82 9.45
C ALA A 26 18.24 13.91 8.39
N GLN A 27 17.44 13.29 7.51
CA GLN A 27 17.97 12.50 6.40
C GLN A 27 18.69 13.38 5.37
N ARG A 28 18.12 14.54 5.05
CA ARG A 28 18.72 15.51 4.13
C ARG A 28 20.04 16.05 4.68
N GLU A 29 20.10 16.34 5.97
CA GLU A 29 21.31 16.77 6.65
C GLU A 29 22.40 15.69 6.62
N ILE A 30 22.06 14.42 6.88
CA ILE A 30 23.00 13.30 6.76
C ILE A 30 23.56 13.20 5.33
N ILE A 31 22.69 13.31 4.31
CA ILE A 31 23.10 13.27 2.90
C ILE A 31 23.98 14.47 2.56
N GLN A 32 23.61 15.67 2.99
CA GLN A 32 24.39 16.89 2.74
C GLN A 32 25.77 16.83 3.40
N ASN A 33 25.85 16.37 4.65
CA ASN A 33 27.11 16.18 5.36
C ASN A 33 28.02 15.16 4.66
N HIS A 34 27.43 14.12 4.05
CA HIS A 34 28.19 13.14 3.27
C HIS A 34 28.67 13.71 1.92
N LEU A 35 27.84 14.49 1.23
CA LEU A 35 28.16 15.08 -0.07
C LEU A 35 29.03 16.34 0.02
N LYS A 36 29.15 16.95 1.21
CA LYS A 36 29.88 18.20 1.48
C LYS A 36 29.41 19.32 0.56
N ASP A 37 30.19 19.68 -0.45
CA ASP A 37 29.91 20.79 -1.39
C ASP A 37 28.98 20.38 -2.54
N LYS A 38 28.71 19.07 -2.69
CA LYS A 38 27.84 18.55 -3.75
C LYS A 38 26.39 18.49 -3.27
N LYS A 39 25.47 18.63 -4.22
CA LYS A 39 24.03 18.42 -4.01
C LYS A 39 23.52 17.32 -4.92
N PRO A 40 22.50 16.55 -4.46
CA PRO A 40 21.82 15.62 -5.35
C PRO A 40 21.10 16.40 -6.46
N ILE A 41 21.06 15.83 -7.67
CA ILE A 41 20.37 16.41 -8.82
C ILE A 41 18.85 16.38 -8.65
N ALA A 42 18.34 15.41 -7.89
CA ALA A 42 16.92 15.23 -7.59
C ALA A 42 16.75 14.55 -6.22
N GLU A 43 15.63 14.83 -5.56
CA GLU A 43 15.21 14.17 -4.31
C GLU A 43 13.86 13.48 -4.52
N TYR A 44 13.78 12.22 -4.10
CA TYR A 44 12.56 11.41 -4.14
C TYR A 44 12.11 11.06 -2.73
N ILE A 45 10.93 11.53 -2.34
CA ILE A 45 10.37 11.31 -1.00
C ILE A 45 9.28 10.24 -1.08
N GLU A 46 9.53 9.10 -0.45
CA GLU A 46 8.55 8.02 -0.32
C GLU A 46 7.70 8.20 0.94
N THR A 47 6.37 8.23 0.77
CA THR A 47 5.42 8.30 1.88
C THR A 47 4.82 6.92 2.13
N GLU A 48 5.25 6.27 3.21
CA GLU A 48 4.81 4.90 3.53
C GLU A 48 3.61 4.92 4.49
N SER A 49 2.48 4.38 4.03
CA SER A 49 1.27 4.15 4.85
C SER A 49 1.11 2.66 5.18
N GLY A 50 1.48 2.29 6.41
CA GLY A 50 1.38 0.90 6.87
C GLY A 50 2.26 -0.08 6.08
N ARG A 51 1.92 -1.38 6.14
CA ARG A 51 2.72 -2.49 5.58
C ARG A 51 2.61 -2.63 4.05
N LYS A 52 2.27 -1.57 3.31
CA LYS A 52 2.16 -1.62 1.84
C LYS A 52 3.56 -1.50 1.22
N SER A 53 3.94 -2.52 0.46
CA SER A 53 5.28 -2.66 -0.13
C SER A 53 5.49 -1.90 -1.45
N ASN A 54 4.49 -1.19 -1.96
CA ASN A 54 4.65 -0.45 -3.21
C ASN A 54 5.46 0.82 -2.95
N ARG A 55 6.65 0.89 -3.55
CA ARG A 55 7.58 2.02 -3.48
C ARG A 55 7.73 2.73 -4.84
N PRO A 56 6.70 3.47 -5.29
CA PRO A 56 6.73 4.11 -6.61
C PRO A 56 7.86 5.12 -6.74
N LYS A 57 8.15 5.91 -5.69
CA LYS A 57 9.16 6.97 -5.73
C LYS A 57 10.56 6.43 -5.82
N LEU A 58 10.80 5.26 -5.23
CA LEU A 58 12.08 4.57 -5.39
C LEU A 58 12.28 4.02 -6.81
N ILE A 59 11.22 3.50 -7.44
CA ILE A 59 11.29 3.03 -8.84
C ILE A 59 11.57 4.20 -9.78
N GLU A 60 10.92 5.35 -9.56
CA GLU A 60 11.19 6.58 -10.29
C GLU A 60 12.66 7.02 -10.12
N ALA A 61 13.17 7.07 -8.88
CA ALA A 61 14.56 7.43 -8.59
C ALA A 61 15.58 6.52 -9.29
N LEU A 62 15.34 5.19 -9.29
CA LEU A 62 16.19 4.22 -10.00
C LEU A 62 16.08 4.37 -11.53
N GLY A 63 14.90 4.70 -12.03
CA GLY A 63 14.71 5.03 -13.44
C GLY A 63 15.51 6.25 -13.86
N GLU A 64 15.54 7.29 -13.03
CA GLU A 64 16.32 8.49 -13.30
C GLU A 64 17.82 8.24 -13.17
N CYS A 65 18.27 7.49 -12.15
CA CYS A 65 19.68 7.11 -12.00
C CYS A 65 20.22 6.41 -13.26
N ARG A 66 19.43 5.52 -13.86
CA ARG A 66 19.79 4.83 -15.11
C ARG A 66 19.90 5.79 -16.30
N LYS A 67 19.03 6.79 -16.39
CA LYS A 67 19.04 7.79 -17.47
C LYS A 67 20.23 8.73 -17.36
N THR A 68 20.58 9.14 -16.15
CA THR A 68 21.62 10.16 -15.89
C THR A 68 22.99 9.56 -15.61
N GLY A 69 23.07 8.24 -15.37
CA GLY A 69 24.28 7.58 -14.87
C GLY A 69 24.62 7.99 -13.43
N SER A 70 23.63 8.45 -12.66
CA SER A 70 23.81 8.90 -11.28
C SER A 70 23.80 7.75 -10.28
N THR A 71 24.46 7.97 -9.15
CA THR A 71 24.44 7.08 -7.99
C THR A 71 23.25 7.41 -7.10
N LEU A 72 22.53 6.39 -6.63
CA LEU A 72 21.46 6.58 -5.65
C LEU A 72 22.09 6.80 -4.26
N ILE A 73 21.76 7.90 -3.58
CA ILE A 73 22.22 8.18 -2.22
C ILE A 73 21.07 8.09 -1.23
N VAL A 74 21.31 7.40 -0.11
CA VAL A 74 20.32 7.16 0.94
C VAL A 74 20.95 7.46 2.30
N ALA A 75 20.24 8.20 3.15
CA ALA A 75 20.75 8.61 4.46
C ALA A 75 21.11 7.42 5.37
N LYS A 76 20.21 6.41 5.44
CA LYS A 76 20.40 5.23 6.28
C LYS A 76 19.97 3.93 5.61
N LEU A 77 20.68 2.86 5.93
CA LEU A 77 20.43 1.51 5.41
C LEU A 77 19.00 1.01 5.68
N ASP A 78 18.49 1.28 6.89
CA ASP A 78 17.17 0.84 7.34
C ASP A 78 15.99 1.45 6.55
N ARG A 79 16.28 2.48 5.75
CA ARG A 79 15.30 3.10 4.85
C ARG A 79 15.01 2.24 3.62
N LEU A 80 15.95 1.38 3.22
CA LEU A 80 15.80 0.43 2.12
C LEU A 80 15.56 -1.01 2.60
N SER A 81 16.25 -1.45 3.66
CA SER A 81 16.45 -2.88 4.01
C SER A 81 15.28 -3.62 4.65
N ARG A 82 14.18 -2.96 5.03
CA ARG A 82 13.04 -3.61 5.72
C ARG A 82 12.19 -4.56 4.85
N ASN A 83 12.58 -4.80 3.59
CA ASN A 83 11.91 -5.74 2.70
C ASN A 83 12.95 -6.45 1.83
N VAL A 84 13.27 -7.71 2.16
CA VAL A 84 14.29 -8.54 1.50
C VAL A 84 14.01 -8.76 0.01
N ALA A 85 12.74 -8.98 -0.34
CA ALA A 85 12.33 -9.14 -1.74
C ALA A 85 12.59 -7.85 -2.55
N PHE A 86 12.54 -6.69 -1.88
CA PHE A 86 12.84 -5.42 -2.51
C PHE A 86 14.35 -5.16 -2.61
N THR A 87 15.12 -5.46 -1.57
CA THR A 87 16.59 -5.33 -1.63
C THR A 87 17.19 -6.20 -2.73
N SER A 88 16.64 -7.39 -2.95
CA SER A 88 17.12 -8.28 -4.03
C SER A 88 16.93 -7.66 -5.42
N LYS A 89 15.75 -7.08 -5.72
CA LYS A 89 15.51 -6.34 -6.97
C LYS A 89 16.41 -5.12 -7.14
N LEU A 90 16.73 -4.46 -6.03
CA LEU A 90 17.63 -3.32 -6.01
C LEU A 90 19.07 -3.75 -6.31
N LEU A 91 19.46 -4.95 -5.88
CA LEU A 91 20.79 -5.52 -6.11
C LEU A 91 20.97 -6.08 -7.53
N GLU A 92 19.88 -6.50 -8.16
CA GLU A 92 19.81 -6.79 -9.59
C GLU A 92 19.87 -5.53 -10.47
N SER A 93 19.64 -4.34 -9.91
CA SER A 93 19.75 -3.10 -10.68
C SER A 93 21.21 -2.72 -10.94
N ASP A 94 21.49 -2.20 -12.14
CA ASP A 94 22.81 -1.68 -12.55
C ASP A 94 23.15 -0.32 -11.92
N VAL A 95 22.38 0.13 -10.93
CA VAL A 95 22.55 1.43 -10.28
C VAL A 95 23.45 1.25 -9.06
N GLU A 96 24.49 2.09 -8.95
CA GLU A 96 25.31 2.16 -7.75
C GLU A 96 24.54 2.85 -6.62
N ILE A 97 24.65 2.33 -5.40
CA ILE A 97 23.93 2.82 -4.23
C ILE A 97 24.90 3.10 -3.11
N VAL A 98 24.80 4.29 -2.52
CA VAL A 98 25.60 4.72 -1.39
C VAL A 98 24.69 5.00 -0.20
N PHE A 99 25.07 4.42 0.93
CA PHE A 99 24.43 4.66 2.23
C PHE A 99 25.33 5.57 3.05
N CYS A 100 24.83 6.71 3.50
CA CYS A 100 25.65 7.69 4.22
C CYS A 100 26.11 7.17 5.59
N ASP A 101 25.28 6.39 6.28
CA ASP A 101 25.60 5.74 7.56
C ASP A 101 26.53 4.54 7.41
N PHE A 102 26.54 3.90 6.24
CA PHE A 102 27.40 2.76 5.97
C PHE A 102 27.93 2.76 4.52
N PRO A 103 28.90 3.65 4.19
CA PRO A 103 29.37 3.83 2.82
C PRO A 103 30.09 2.61 2.23
N GLN A 104 30.58 1.72 3.10
CA GLN A 104 31.24 0.46 2.73
C GLN A 104 30.25 -0.67 2.41
N ALA A 105 28.94 -0.40 2.48
CA ALA A 105 27.91 -1.39 2.20
C ALA A 105 28.02 -1.91 0.77
N ASN A 106 28.47 -3.15 0.62
CA ASN A 106 28.43 -3.85 -0.66
C ASN A 106 27.12 -4.64 -0.81
N LYS A 107 26.92 -5.20 -2.02
CA LYS A 107 25.73 -5.99 -2.36
C LYS A 107 25.47 -7.16 -1.39
N LEU A 108 26.53 -7.83 -0.95
CA LEU A 108 26.43 -8.96 -0.02
C LEU A 108 25.94 -8.51 1.36
N VAL A 109 26.51 -7.43 1.90
CA VAL A 109 26.11 -6.91 3.22
C VAL A 109 24.66 -6.44 3.22
N LEU A 110 24.19 -5.88 2.11
CA LEU A 110 22.79 -5.52 1.92
C LEU A 110 21.86 -6.73 2.01
N HIS A 111 22.22 -7.86 1.38
CA HIS A 111 21.46 -9.10 1.48
C HIS A 111 21.40 -9.63 2.91
N ILE A 112 22.54 -9.68 3.60
CA ILE A 112 22.64 -10.18 4.97
C ILE A 112 21.77 -9.34 5.91
N ILE A 113 21.94 -8.01 5.88
CA ILE A 113 21.21 -7.12 6.79
C ILE A 113 19.71 -7.14 6.50
N SER A 114 19.31 -7.18 5.22
CA SER A 114 17.89 -7.30 4.88
C SER A 114 17.31 -8.60 5.44
N SER A 115 18.04 -9.72 5.29
CA SER A 115 17.59 -11.03 5.77
C SER A 115 17.43 -11.06 7.30
N ILE A 116 18.38 -10.45 8.02
CA ILE A 116 18.28 -10.28 9.48
C ILE A 116 17.06 -9.43 9.84
N ALA A 117 16.86 -8.29 9.17
CA ALA A 117 15.73 -7.40 9.43
C ALA A 117 14.36 -8.08 9.19
N GLU A 118 14.25 -8.92 8.16
CA GLU A 118 13.04 -9.71 7.91
C GLU A 118 12.80 -10.77 9.00
N TYR A 119 13.85 -11.48 9.40
CA TYR A 119 13.78 -12.44 10.49
C TYR A 119 13.33 -11.79 11.80
N GLU A 120 13.93 -10.65 12.18
CA GLU A 120 13.54 -9.90 13.38
C GLU A 120 12.10 -9.40 13.32
N ALA A 121 11.65 -8.89 12.17
CA ALA A 121 10.27 -8.48 11.97
C ALA A 121 9.30 -9.67 12.14
N GLY A 122 9.69 -10.86 11.67
CA GLY A 122 8.98 -12.12 11.89
C GLY A 122 8.87 -12.47 13.38
N LEU A 123 9.99 -12.40 14.11
CA LEU A 123 10.03 -12.67 15.55
C LEU A 123 9.17 -11.70 16.36
N ILE A 124 9.20 -10.40 16.04
CA ILE A 124 8.34 -9.39 16.69
C ILE A 124 6.87 -9.73 16.47
N SER A 125 6.51 -10.08 15.23
CA SER A 125 5.13 -10.50 14.90
C SER A 125 4.71 -11.74 15.69
N GLN A 126 5.60 -12.74 15.79
CA GLN A 126 5.35 -13.97 16.53
C GLN A 126 5.18 -13.70 18.03
N ARG A 127 6.08 -12.94 18.65
CA ARG A 127 5.98 -12.57 20.09
C ARG A 127 4.70 -11.79 20.38
N THR A 128 4.32 -10.86 19.49
CA THR A 128 3.09 -10.09 19.62
C THR A 128 1.88 -11.02 19.57
N ARG A 129 1.85 -11.96 18.63
CA ARG A 129 0.76 -12.93 18.49
C ARG A 129 0.66 -13.85 19.70
N GLN A 130 1.79 -14.36 20.20
CA GLN A 130 1.85 -15.17 21.42
C GLN A 130 1.36 -14.40 22.65
N SER A 131 1.81 -13.15 22.81
CA SER A 131 1.38 -12.27 23.90
C SER A 131 -0.11 -11.97 23.87
N LEU A 132 -0.65 -11.71 22.66
CA LEU A 132 -2.09 -11.52 22.46
C LEU A 132 -2.89 -12.79 22.75
N GLN A 133 -2.40 -13.95 22.31
CA GLN A 133 -3.05 -15.24 22.56
C GLN A 133 -3.09 -15.55 24.06
N ALA A 134 -1.99 -15.33 24.78
CA ALA A 134 -1.94 -15.50 26.24
C ALA A 134 -2.89 -14.53 26.96
N LYS A 135 -2.93 -13.26 26.55
CA LYS A 135 -3.91 -12.29 27.08
C LYS A 135 -5.36 -12.73 26.85
N LYS A 136 -5.67 -13.23 25.65
CA LYS A 136 -7.01 -13.74 25.32
C LYS A 136 -7.36 -14.98 26.16
N ALA A 137 -6.42 -15.90 26.35
CA ALA A 137 -6.61 -17.10 27.18
C ALA A 137 -6.86 -16.75 28.66
N ARG A 138 -6.26 -15.67 29.15
CA ARG A 138 -6.51 -15.10 30.48
C ARG A 138 -7.84 -14.31 30.58
N GLY A 139 -8.69 -14.36 29.56
CA GLY A 139 -9.98 -13.67 29.53
C GLY A 139 -9.90 -12.17 29.23
N CYS A 140 -8.72 -11.60 28.95
CA CYS A 140 -8.62 -10.20 28.57
C CYS A 140 -9.22 -9.99 27.17
N ARG A 141 -10.19 -9.09 27.08
CA ARG A 141 -10.78 -8.67 25.81
C ARG A 141 -9.72 -7.89 25.01
N LEU A 142 -9.31 -8.42 23.87
CA LEU A 142 -8.35 -7.78 22.98
C LEU A 142 -9.04 -6.68 22.15
N GLY A 143 -8.38 -5.53 22.03
CA GLY A 143 -8.90 -4.33 21.37
C GLY A 143 -9.53 -3.35 22.37
N LYS A 144 -9.28 -2.05 22.19
CA LYS A 144 -9.94 -0.99 22.94
C LYS A 144 -11.20 -0.57 22.19
N SER A 145 -12.37 -0.81 22.77
CA SER A 145 -13.63 -0.17 22.35
C SER A 145 -13.53 1.35 22.38
N GLU A 146 -12.68 1.90 23.24
CA GLU A 146 -12.40 3.35 23.37
C GLU A 146 -11.77 4.00 22.12
N ASN A 147 -10.93 3.27 21.36
CA ASN A 147 -10.36 3.79 20.11
C ASN A 147 -11.41 3.87 18.99
N LEU A 148 -12.51 3.14 19.14
CA LEU A 148 -13.66 3.18 18.25
C LEU A 148 -14.62 4.28 18.70
N THR A 149 -14.90 4.47 19.99
CA THR A 149 -15.92 5.43 20.46
C THR A 149 -15.60 6.90 20.20
N ASN A 150 -14.34 7.36 20.29
CA ASN A 150 -14.03 8.80 20.10
C ASN A 150 -14.03 9.28 18.64
N ASN A 151 -14.13 8.36 17.67
CA ASN A 151 -14.17 8.69 16.24
C ASN A 151 -15.05 7.68 15.47
N LEU A 152 -16.05 7.08 16.12
CA LEU A 152 -16.80 5.95 15.56
C LEU A 152 -17.48 6.33 14.25
N GLU A 153 -18.17 7.46 14.25
CA GLU A 153 -18.88 7.98 13.08
C GLU A 153 -17.92 8.32 11.94
N ARG A 154 -16.76 8.92 12.25
CA ARG A 154 -15.76 9.27 11.24
C ARG A 154 -15.09 8.02 10.65
N ALA A 155 -14.72 7.06 11.49
CA ALA A 155 -14.12 5.79 11.08
C ALA A 155 -15.12 4.92 10.28
N ILE A 156 -16.40 4.91 10.68
CA ILE A 156 -17.48 4.28 9.90
C ILE A 156 -17.63 5.01 8.56
N GLY A 157 -17.66 6.34 8.54
CA GLY A 157 -17.78 7.14 7.32
C GLY A 157 -16.61 6.90 6.34
N GLU A 158 -15.38 6.91 6.83
CA GLU A 158 -14.18 6.64 6.02
C GLU A 158 -14.13 5.19 5.52
N SER A 159 -14.52 4.22 6.36
CA SER A 159 -14.65 2.82 5.98
C SER A 159 -15.75 2.61 4.92
N VAL A 160 -16.91 3.24 5.09
CA VAL A 160 -18.02 3.22 4.12
C VAL A 160 -17.57 3.83 2.80
N LYS A 161 -16.90 4.99 2.80
CA LYS A 161 -16.33 5.62 1.59
C LYS A 161 -15.33 4.71 0.89
N THR A 162 -14.39 4.13 1.65
CA THR A 162 -13.36 3.23 1.10
C THR A 162 -13.96 1.96 0.52
N ASN A 163 -14.93 1.36 1.22
CA ASN A 163 -15.61 0.14 0.76
C ASN A 163 -16.52 0.42 -0.43
N LYS A 164 -17.15 1.61 -0.48
CA LYS A 164 -17.93 2.07 -1.63
C LYS A 164 -17.02 2.23 -2.84
N TYR A 165 -15.92 2.98 -2.73
CA TYR A 165 -14.95 3.16 -3.82
C TYR A 165 -14.41 1.82 -4.36
N LYS A 166 -14.06 0.88 -3.47
CA LYS A 166 -13.61 -0.47 -3.88
C LYS A 166 -14.71 -1.29 -4.57
N ALA A 167 -15.97 -1.10 -4.18
CA ALA A 167 -17.10 -1.77 -4.80
C ALA A 167 -17.42 -1.18 -6.17
N ASP A 168 -17.32 0.14 -6.33
CA ASP A 168 -17.59 0.88 -7.57
C ASP A 168 -16.53 0.54 -8.63
N ASN A 169 -15.26 0.45 -8.24
CA ASN A 169 -14.14 0.15 -9.14
C ASN A 169 -13.89 -1.36 -9.32
N ASN A 170 -14.78 -2.23 -8.83
CA ASN A 170 -14.64 -3.67 -9.05
C ASN A 170 -15.02 -4.00 -10.50
N PRO A 171 -14.11 -4.54 -11.32
CA PRO A 171 -14.40 -4.83 -12.73
C PRO A 171 -15.60 -5.76 -12.93
N ASN A 172 -15.82 -6.70 -12.00
CA ASN A 172 -16.94 -7.62 -12.09
C ASN A 172 -18.28 -6.95 -11.78
N ASN A 173 -18.30 -6.03 -10.81
CA ASN A 173 -19.50 -5.24 -10.52
C ASN A 173 -19.84 -4.32 -11.69
N MET A 174 -18.84 -3.73 -12.36
CA MET A 174 -19.06 -2.86 -13.52
C MET A 174 -19.67 -3.65 -14.69
N ARG A 175 -19.13 -4.84 -14.99
CA ARG A 175 -19.70 -5.74 -16.00
C ARG A 175 -21.11 -6.23 -15.61
N ALA A 176 -21.33 -6.52 -14.32
CA ALA A 176 -22.64 -6.92 -13.82
C ALA A 176 -23.67 -5.78 -13.97
N ILE A 177 -23.29 -4.52 -13.73
CA ILE A 177 -24.15 -3.35 -13.93
C ILE A 177 -24.55 -3.21 -15.40
N ALA A 178 -23.61 -3.34 -16.33
CA ALA A 178 -23.91 -3.28 -17.77
C ALA A 178 -24.92 -4.36 -18.18
N MET A 179 -24.75 -5.58 -17.66
CA MET A 179 -25.72 -6.66 -17.90
C MET A 179 -27.08 -6.38 -17.28
N LEU A 180 -27.12 -5.88 -16.03
CA LEU A 180 -28.36 -5.53 -15.34
C LEU A 180 -29.14 -4.46 -16.08
N HIS A 181 -28.46 -3.48 -16.68
CA HIS A 181 -29.12 -2.46 -17.50
C HIS A 181 -29.85 -3.07 -18.69
N SER A 182 -29.22 -4.03 -19.40
CA SER A 182 -29.87 -4.75 -20.50
C SER A 182 -31.07 -5.57 -20.02
N LEU A 183 -30.96 -6.23 -18.87
CA LEU A 183 -32.05 -7.03 -18.30
C LEU A 183 -33.23 -6.19 -17.80
N LEU A 184 -32.97 -4.97 -17.31
CA LEU A 184 -34.01 -4.01 -16.95
C LEU A 184 -34.82 -3.56 -18.16
N MET A 185 -34.15 -3.27 -19.29
CA MET A 185 -34.82 -2.93 -20.55
C MET A 185 -35.69 -4.09 -21.09
N GLN A 186 -35.34 -5.33 -20.74
CA GLN A 186 -36.13 -6.52 -21.07
C GLN A 186 -37.28 -6.78 -20.06
N GLY A 187 -37.50 -5.88 -19.09
CA GLY A 187 -38.55 -6.01 -18.09
C GLY A 187 -38.35 -7.14 -17.08
N LYS A 188 -37.11 -7.62 -16.88
CA LYS A 188 -36.83 -8.74 -15.96
C LYS A 188 -36.99 -8.33 -14.49
N SER A 189 -37.50 -9.24 -13.69
CA SER A 189 -37.59 -9.09 -12.24
C SER A 189 -36.22 -9.21 -11.55
N LEU A 190 -36.10 -8.70 -10.32
CA LEU A 190 -34.87 -8.83 -9.53
C LEU A 190 -34.44 -10.28 -9.30
N SER A 191 -35.40 -11.20 -9.20
CA SER A 191 -35.15 -12.62 -9.04
C SER A 191 -34.52 -13.22 -10.30
N GLU A 192 -35.14 -12.98 -11.46
CA GLU A 192 -34.64 -13.45 -12.76
C GLU A 192 -33.25 -12.88 -13.06
N MET A 193 -33.06 -11.59 -12.83
CA MET A 193 -31.76 -10.93 -13.01
C MET A 193 -30.67 -11.57 -12.14
N THR A 194 -31.00 -11.93 -10.90
CA THR A 194 -30.07 -12.61 -9.99
C THR A 194 -29.68 -14.00 -10.50
N VAL A 195 -30.65 -14.76 -11.00
CA VAL A 195 -30.41 -16.09 -11.58
C VAL A 195 -29.53 -15.97 -12.82
N ILE A 196 -29.85 -15.03 -13.71
CA ILE A 196 -29.13 -14.80 -14.97
C ILE A 196 -27.68 -14.39 -14.70
N LEU A 197 -27.43 -13.43 -13.82
CA LEU A 197 -26.07 -13.02 -13.43
C LEU A 197 -25.25 -14.20 -12.90
N ASN A 198 -25.81 -14.98 -11.98
CA ASN A 198 -25.10 -16.13 -11.41
C ASN A 198 -24.82 -17.22 -12.46
N ARG A 199 -25.77 -17.46 -13.38
CA ARG A 199 -25.61 -18.45 -14.47
C ARG A 199 -24.53 -18.03 -15.47
N GLN A 200 -24.37 -16.73 -15.70
CA GLN A 200 -23.33 -16.15 -16.57
C GLN A 200 -21.97 -16.00 -15.87
N GLY A 201 -21.80 -16.57 -14.66
CA GLY A 201 -20.52 -16.60 -13.97
C GLY A 201 -20.15 -15.32 -13.22
N PHE A 202 -21.07 -14.36 -13.07
CA PHE A 202 -20.81 -13.19 -12.26
C PHE A 202 -20.74 -13.56 -10.77
N VAL A 203 -19.73 -13.02 -10.09
CA VAL A 203 -19.48 -13.24 -8.66
C VAL A 203 -19.26 -11.91 -7.95
N THR A 204 -19.63 -11.86 -6.68
CA THR A 204 -19.36 -10.72 -5.81
C THR A 204 -17.85 -10.50 -5.64
N SER A 205 -17.45 -9.36 -5.08
CA SER A 205 -16.04 -9.06 -4.78
C SER A 205 -15.34 -10.08 -3.87
N LYS A 206 -16.09 -10.94 -3.18
CA LYS A 206 -15.59 -12.04 -2.35
C LYS A 206 -15.62 -13.41 -3.06
N GLY A 207 -15.96 -13.45 -4.35
CA GLY A 207 -16.09 -14.69 -5.11
C GLY A 207 -17.39 -15.47 -4.87
N CYS A 208 -18.34 -14.92 -4.10
CA CYS A 208 -19.63 -15.58 -3.84
C CYS A 208 -20.67 -15.25 -4.91
N ARG A 209 -21.69 -16.11 -5.08
CA ARG A 209 -22.88 -15.83 -5.89
C ARG A 209 -23.63 -14.59 -5.42
N PHE A 210 -24.24 -13.87 -6.36
CA PHE A 210 -25.10 -12.73 -6.09
C PHE A 210 -26.42 -13.16 -5.47
N ARG A 211 -26.85 -12.41 -4.45
CA ARG A 211 -28.20 -12.46 -3.87
C ARG A 211 -29.05 -11.31 -4.42
N ILE A 212 -30.37 -11.47 -4.36
CA ILE A 212 -31.36 -10.45 -4.80
C ILE A 212 -31.07 -9.08 -4.17
N THR A 213 -30.74 -9.05 -2.87
CA THR A 213 -30.39 -7.81 -2.16
C THR A 213 -29.13 -7.12 -2.70
N GLN A 214 -28.16 -7.89 -3.21
CA GLN A 214 -26.94 -7.36 -3.80
C GLN A 214 -27.21 -6.83 -5.21
N VAL A 215 -28.03 -7.52 -6.00
CA VAL A 215 -28.50 -7.05 -7.31
C VAL A 215 -29.27 -5.74 -7.18
N LYS A 216 -30.23 -5.67 -6.25
CA LYS A 216 -30.95 -4.43 -5.93
C LYS A 216 -30.00 -3.28 -5.57
N ARG A 217 -28.98 -3.55 -4.75
CA ARG A 217 -27.97 -2.55 -4.37
C ARG A 217 -27.11 -2.09 -5.55
N LEU A 218 -26.80 -2.97 -6.51
CA LEU A 218 -26.05 -2.60 -7.71
C LEU A 218 -26.87 -1.70 -8.62
N ILE A 219 -28.16 -2.02 -8.83
CA ILE A 219 -29.10 -1.22 -9.64
C ILE A 219 -29.23 0.19 -9.06
N VAL A 220 -29.57 0.30 -7.78
CA VAL A 220 -29.71 1.60 -7.08
C VAL A 220 -28.41 2.40 -7.12
N ARG A 221 -27.27 1.73 -6.94
CA ARG A 221 -25.95 2.37 -6.97
C ARG A 221 -25.57 2.89 -8.36
N ALA A 222 -26.02 2.23 -9.42
CA ALA A 222 -25.82 2.65 -10.80
C ALA A 222 -26.79 3.76 -11.23
N GLY A 223 -27.69 4.21 -10.34
CA GLY A 223 -28.71 5.21 -10.66
C GLY A 223 -29.82 4.68 -11.58
N LEU A 224 -29.98 3.36 -11.67
CA LEU A 224 -30.99 2.71 -12.50
C LEU A 224 -32.30 2.54 -11.72
N GLU A 225 -33.43 2.70 -12.41
CA GLU A 225 -34.74 2.49 -11.80
C GLU A 225 -34.98 1.00 -11.51
N LEU A 226 -35.57 0.73 -10.34
CA LEU A 226 -35.93 -0.63 -9.98
C LEU A 226 -37.17 -1.06 -10.75
N PRO A 227 -37.27 -2.34 -11.15
CA PRO A 227 -38.46 -2.84 -11.79
C PRO A 227 -39.65 -2.70 -10.83
N GLN A 228 -40.76 -2.18 -11.34
CA GLN A 228 -42.03 -2.08 -10.62
C GLN A 228 -42.40 -3.49 -10.12
N LYS A 229 -42.82 -3.60 -8.85
CA LYS A 229 -43.25 -4.89 -8.27
C LYS A 229 -44.35 -5.47 -9.15
N THR A 230 -44.11 -6.64 -9.72
CA THR A 230 -45.18 -7.57 -10.14
C THR A 230 -45.59 -8.40 -8.94
#